data_AF-A0A699SG14-F1
#
_entry.id   AF-A0A699SG14-F1
#
_cell.length_a   1.000
_cell.length_b   1.000
_cell.length_c   1.000
_cell.angle_alpha   90.00
_cell.angle_beta   90.00
_cell.angle_gamma   90.00
#
_symmetry.space_group_name_H-M   'P 1'
#
loop_
_entity.id
_entity.type
_entity.pdbx_description
1 polymer ?
#
loop_
_entity_poly.entity_id
_entity_poly.type
_entity_poly.pdbx_seq_one_letter_code
_entity_poly.pdbx_strand_id
1 'polypeptide(L)'
;MKKVPYASAVVSIMYAVRCIRTDVAFAQNLVSRYQQNPRKLHWVVVKHILKYLRNMKDMFLVYGGNPDIELEVTVDWKSKKQTTIAMHAMQSEYMAASEAAMEAVWIRKFVGDLG
;
A
#
# COMPACT_ATOMS: atom_id res chain seq x y z
N MET A 1 10.96 -12.77 -15.53
CA MET A 1 10.26 -11.52 -15.14
C MET A 1 9.74 -10.78 -16.38
N LYS A 2 8.89 -11.44 -17.18
CA LYS A 2 8.29 -10.84 -18.41
C LYS A 2 6.84 -10.35 -18.20
N LYS A 3 6.21 -10.65 -17.06
CA LYS A 3 4.76 -10.43 -16.83
C LYS A 3 4.39 -9.06 -16.26
N VAL A 4 5.25 -8.41 -15.47
CA VAL A 4 4.93 -7.13 -14.82
C VAL A 4 5.93 -6.07 -15.26
N PRO A 5 5.47 -4.95 -15.87
CA PRO A 5 6.34 -3.82 -16.19
C PRO A 5 6.99 -3.24 -14.93
N TYR A 6 8.26 -2.82 -15.01
CA TYR A 6 8.96 -2.19 -13.89
C TYR A 6 8.18 -1.00 -13.32
N ALA A 7 7.61 -0.20 -14.22
CA ALA A 7 6.78 0.94 -13.87
C ALA A 7 5.57 0.57 -12.99
N SER A 8 4.91 -0.55 -13.31
CA SER A 8 3.78 -1.03 -12.52
C SER A 8 4.22 -1.46 -11.12
N ALA A 9 5.36 -2.14 -10.99
CA ALA A 9 5.89 -2.55 -9.69
C ALA A 9 6.26 -1.34 -8.80
N VAL A 10 6.91 -0.32 -9.38
CA VAL A 10 7.24 0.92 -8.65
C VAL A 10 5.99 1.66 -8.19
N VAL A 11 4.96 1.73 -9.04
CA VAL A 11 3.68 2.38 -8.68
C VAL A 11 2.95 1.60 -7.59
N SER A 12 2.92 0.27 -7.64
CA SER A 12 2.35 -0.55 -6.57
C SER A 12 3.08 -0.34 -5.23
N ILE A 13 4.41 -0.27 -5.25
CA ILE A 13 5.20 0.06 -4.05
C ILE A 13 4.88 1.47 -3.56
N MET A 14 4.74 2.45 -4.45
CA MET A 14 4.39 3.83 -4.07
C MET A 14 3.03 3.90 -3.37
N TYR A 15 2.05 3.16 -3.87
CA TYR A 15 0.73 3.09 -3.25
C TYR A 15 0.79 2.38 -1.89
N ALA A 16 1.55 1.28 -1.77
CA ALA A 16 1.81 0.61 -0.50
C ALA A 16 2.51 1.54 0.53
N VAL A 17 3.47 2.35 0.10
CA VAL A 17 4.13 3.34 0.97
C VAL A 17 3.14 4.39 1.50
N ARG A 18 2.14 4.76 0.68
CA ARG A 18 1.15 5.78 1.03
C ARG A 18 0.12 5.29 2.06
N CYS A 19 -0.18 4.00 2.06
CA CYS A 19 -1.28 3.42 2.85
C CYS A 19 -0.84 2.58 4.06
N ILE A 20 0.43 2.15 4.12
CA ILE A 20 0.86 1.16 5.13
C ILE A 20 2.07 1.66 5.90
N ARG A 21 3.05 2.30 5.24
CA ARG A 21 4.33 2.63 5.89
C ARG A 21 5.22 3.56 5.06
N THR A 22 5.57 4.71 5.64
CA THR A 22 6.41 5.75 5.01
C THR A 22 7.93 5.50 5.12
N ASP A 23 8.36 4.49 5.88
CA ASP A 23 9.78 4.12 6.05
C ASP A 23 10.45 3.66 4.73
N VAL A 24 9.68 2.98 3.87
CA VAL A 24 10.15 2.55 2.54
C VAL A 24 10.09 3.69 1.51
N ALA A 25 9.53 4.86 1.85
CA ALA A 25 9.35 5.97 0.90
C ALA A 25 10.66 6.44 0.28
N PHE A 26 11.75 6.47 1.05
CA PHE A 26 13.06 6.84 0.50
C PHE A 26 13.54 5.85 -0.56
N ALA A 27 13.45 4.55 -0.27
CA ALA A 27 13.83 3.50 -1.20
C ALA A 27 12.95 3.49 -2.46
N GLN A 28 11.65 3.72 -2.30
CA GLN A 28 10.69 3.86 -3.40
C GLN A 28 11.04 5.04 -4.32
N ASN A 29 11.32 6.21 -3.74
CA ASN A 29 11.71 7.40 -4.49
C ASN A 29 13.01 7.18 -5.28
N LEU A 30 13.96 6.42 -4.74
CA LEU A 30 15.20 6.08 -5.43
C LEU A 30 14.96 5.16 -6.64
N VAL A 31 14.14 4.11 -6.49
CA VAL A 31 13.85 3.18 -7.60
C VAL A 31 12.99 3.82 -8.70
N SER A 32 12.18 4.82 -8.36
CA SER A 32 11.35 5.57 -9.32
C SER A 32 12.18 6.37 -10.33
N ARG A 33 13.42 6.75 -10.01
CA ARG A 33 14.29 7.51 -10.94
C ARG A 33 14.74 6.68 -12.14
N TYR A 34 14.76 5.36 -11.99
CA TYR A 34 15.23 4.42 -13.03
C TYR A 34 14.09 3.83 -13.85
N GLN A 35 12.89 4.43 -13.80
CA GLN A 35 11.70 3.99 -14.53
C GLN A 35 11.90 3.93 -16.05
N GLN A 36 12.61 4.91 -16.61
CA GLN A 36 12.85 5.02 -18.05
C GLN A 36 13.85 3.98 -18.58
N ASN A 37 14.81 3.54 -17.75
CA ASN A 37 15.80 2.53 -18.15
C ASN A 37 16.18 1.60 -16.97
N PRO A 38 15.32 0.63 -16.65
CA PRO A 38 15.53 -0.26 -15.52
C PRO A 38 16.53 -1.38 -15.87
N ARG A 39 17.72 -1.31 -15.25
CA ARG A 39 18.71 -2.40 -15.24
C ARG A 39 18.34 -3.51 -14.24
N LYS A 40 19.01 -4.67 -14.37
CA LYS A 40 18.84 -5.83 -13.48
C LYS A 40 19.09 -5.49 -12.00
N LEU A 41 20.02 -4.59 -11.71
CA LEU A 41 20.34 -4.15 -10.34
C LEU A 41 19.13 -3.45 -9.68
N HIS A 42 18.42 -2.59 -10.39
CA HIS A 42 17.24 -1.90 -9.84
C HIS A 42 16.11 -2.87 -9.52
N TRP A 43 15.94 -3.93 -10.33
CA TRP A 43 15.02 -5.01 -10.04
C TRP A 43 15.36 -5.79 -8.76
N VAL A 44 16.64 -5.91 -8.40
CA VAL A 44 17.04 -6.54 -7.13
C VAL A 44 16.59 -5.69 -5.94
N VAL A 45 16.71 -4.36 -6.04
CA VAL A 45 16.24 -3.43 -5.00
C VAL A 45 14.72 -3.50 -4.86
N VAL A 46 13.97 -3.47 -5.97
CA VAL A 46 12.51 -3.64 -5.97
C VAL A 46 12.10 -4.95 -5.30
N LYS A 47 12.79 -6.06 -5.57
CA LYS A 47 12.53 -7.34 -4.89
C LYS A 47 12.81 -7.30 -3.39
N HIS A 48 13.86 -6.61 -2.96
CA HIS A 48 14.14 -6.45 -1.53
C HIS A 48 13.03 -5.65 -0.84
N ILE A 49 12.56 -4.59 -1.47
CA ILE A 49 11.43 -3.80 -0.98
C ILE A 49 10.18 -4.68 -0.87
N LEU A 50 9.83 -5.42 -1.91
CA LEU A 50 8.65 -6.31 -1.89
C LEU A 50 8.79 -7.43 -0.84
N LYS A 51 9.99 -7.99 -0.68
CA LYS A 51 10.28 -8.99 0.37
C LYS A 51 10.13 -8.40 1.77
N TYR A 52 10.59 -7.18 1.98
CA TYR A 52 10.39 -6.44 3.23
C TYR A 52 8.91 -6.26 3.51
N LEU A 53 8.16 -5.71 2.54
CA LEU A 53 6.71 -5.51 2.66
C LEU A 53 5.96 -6.82 2.96
N ARG A 54 6.36 -7.93 2.35
CA ARG A 54 5.79 -9.26 2.63
C ARG A 54 6.00 -9.69 4.07
N ASN A 55 7.22 -9.56 4.60
CA ASN A 55 7.52 -9.92 5.99
C ASN A 55 6.77 -9.06 7.02
N MET A 56 6.18 -7.93 6.61
CA MET A 56 5.38 -7.09 7.50
C MET A 56 3.92 -7.52 7.62
N LYS A 57 3.44 -8.41 6.74
CA LYS A 57 2.08 -8.96 6.84
C LYS A 57 1.83 -9.60 8.21
N ASP A 58 2.86 -10.24 8.76
CA ASP A 58 2.76 -10.99 10.01
C ASP A 58 3.06 -10.10 11.24
N MET A 59 3.32 -8.80 11.06
CA MET A 59 3.69 -7.87 12.14
C MET A 59 2.50 -6.99 12.53
N PHE A 60 1.75 -7.43 13.54
CA PHE A 60 0.58 -6.76 14.10
C PHE A 60 0.91 -6.05 15.42
N LEU A 61 0.21 -4.94 15.69
CA LEU A 61 0.28 -4.26 16.98
C LEU A 61 -0.71 -4.93 17.93
N VAL A 62 -0.23 -5.70 18.90
CA VAL A 62 -1.07 -6.28 19.96
C VAL A 62 -1.41 -5.18 20.96
N TYR A 63 -2.64 -4.67 20.92
CA TYR A 63 -3.16 -3.76 21.94
C TYR A 63 -4.05 -4.54 22.91
N GLY A 64 -3.52 -4.79 24.12
CA GLY A 64 -4.17 -5.61 25.13
C GLY A 64 -3.71 -7.06 25.07
N GLY A 65 -3.14 -7.57 26.16
CA GLY A 65 -2.49 -8.88 26.26
C GLY A 65 -3.45 -10.07 26.28
N ASN A 66 -4.55 -10.03 25.52
CA ASN A 66 -5.44 -11.17 25.36
C ASN A 66 -5.26 -11.78 23.95
N PRO A 67 -4.62 -12.95 23.83
CA PRO A 67 -4.25 -13.54 22.54
C PRO A 67 -5.46 -13.98 21.69
N ASP A 68 -6.66 -14.05 22.27
CA ASP A 68 -7.87 -14.46 21.54
C ASP A 68 -8.50 -13.33 20.70
N ILE A 69 -8.07 -12.08 20.93
CA ILE A 69 -8.53 -10.90 20.19
C ILE A 69 -7.35 -10.43 19.33
N GLU A 70 -6.96 -11.26 18.35
CA GLU A 70 -6.03 -10.87 17.30
C GLU A 70 -6.71 -9.84 16.39
N LEU A 71 -6.73 -8.59 16.83
CA LEU A 71 -7.13 -7.47 15.99
C LEU A 71 -5.98 -7.22 15.01
N GLU A 72 -6.07 -7.79 13.80
CA GLU A 72 -5.20 -7.46 12.66
C GLU A 72 -5.49 -6.03 12.21
N VAL A 73 -5.03 -5.04 12.98
CA VAL A 73 -5.29 -3.63 12.67
C VAL A 73 -3.99 -2.89 12.45
N THR A 74 -3.63 -2.78 11.16
CA THR A 74 -2.76 -1.70 10.72
C THR A 74 -3.62 -0.44 10.64
N VAL A 75 -3.54 0.43 11.65
CA VAL A 75 -4.28 1.70 11.66
C VAL A 75 -3.48 2.71 10.85
N ASP A 76 -3.96 3.10 9.66
CA ASP A 76 -3.48 4.28 8.94
C ASP A 76 -4.61 5.30 8.81
N TRP A 77 -4.32 6.56 9.09
CA TRP A 77 -5.29 7.66 9.00
C TRP A 77 -4.97 8.54 7.79
N LYS A 78 -5.92 8.66 6.87
CA LYS A 78 -5.80 9.49 5.67
C LYS A 78 -6.93 10.49 5.60
N SER A 79 -6.58 11.76 5.42
CA SER A 79 -7.53 12.85 5.16
C SER A 79 -7.29 13.45 3.78
N LYS A 80 -8.35 13.55 2.98
CA LYS A 80 -8.31 14.05 1.60
C LYS A 80 -9.57 14.87 1.31
N LYS A 81 -9.40 16.03 0.70
CA LYS A 81 -10.53 16.88 0.30
C LYS A 81 -11.24 16.26 -0.91
N GLN A 82 -12.56 16.14 -0.85
CA GLN A 82 -13.38 15.64 -1.96
C GLN A 82 -13.22 16.53 -3.20
N THR A 83 -12.99 15.91 -4.37
CA THR A 83 -12.86 16.65 -5.65
C THR A 83 -14.22 17.04 -6.24
N THR A 84 -15.28 16.29 -5.91
CA THR A 84 -16.65 16.51 -6.39
C THR A 84 -17.48 17.15 -5.30
N ILE A 85 -18.32 18.12 -5.66
CA ILE A 85 -19.28 18.74 -4.74
C ILE A 85 -20.38 17.71 -4.44
N ALA A 86 -20.48 17.28 -3.18
CA ALA A 86 -21.60 16.47 -2.72
C ALA A 86 -22.84 17.36 -2.54
N MET A 87 -24.00 16.89 -3.00
CA MET A 87 -25.25 17.64 -2.86
C MET A 87 -25.80 17.56 -1.43
N HIS A 88 -25.44 16.50 -0.68
CA HIS A 88 -25.84 16.25 0.70
C HIS A 88 -24.75 15.51 1.49
N ALA A 89 -24.77 15.60 2.83
CA ALA A 89 -23.78 14.97 3.72
C ALA A 89 -23.69 13.45 3.57
N MET A 90 -24.84 12.79 3.39
CA MET A 90 -24.90 11.34 3.14
C MET A 90 -24.13 10.95 1.88
N GLN A 91 -24.21 11.75 0.81
CA GLN A 91 -23.46 11.47 -0.41
C GLN A 91 -21.96 11.52 -0.17
N SER A 92 -21.46 12.49 0.60
CA SER A 92 -20.03 12.55 0.95
C SER A 92 -19.58 11.36 1.81
N GLU A 93 -20.43 10.89 2.73
CA GLU A 93 -20.15 9.70 3.54
C GLU A 93 -20.05 8.45 2.68
N TYR A 94 -20.99 8.22 1.75
CA TYR A 94 -20.93 7.10 0.81
C TYR A 94 -19.69 7.16 -0.10
N MET A 95 -19.29 8.35 -0.55
CA MET A 95 -18.08 8.51 -1.37
C MET A 95 -16.81 8.16 -0.58
N ALA A 96 -16.71 8.62 0.67
CA ALA A 96 -15.58 8.30 1.53
C ALA A 96 -15.52 6.80 1.89
N ALA A 97 -16.67 6.21 2.23
CA ALA A 97 -16.76 4.77 2.53
C ALA A 97 -16.41 3.91 1.31
N SER A 98 -16.84 4.31 0.11
CA SER A 98 -16.50 3.63 -1.14
C SER A 98 -15.00 3.73 -1.45
N GLU A 99 -14.38 4.91 -1.31
CA GLU A 99 -12.93 5.06 -1.50
C GLU A 99 -12.18 4.13 -0.54
N ALA A 100 -12.50 4.17 0.76
CA ALA A 100 -11.89 3.31 1.77
C ALA A 100 -12.07 1.81 1.45
N ALA A 101 -13.25 1.38 1.01
CA ALA A 101 -13.51 0.00 0.63
C ALA A 101 -12.68 -0.42 -0.60
N MET A 102 -12.53 0.46 -1.59
CA MET A 102 -11.67 0.20 -2.75
C MET A 102 -10.20 0.07 -2.34
N GLU A 103 -9.70 0.93 -1.46
CA GLU A 103 -8.31 0.84 -0.95
C GLU A 103 -8.11 -0.46 -0.15
N ALA A 104 -9.06 -0.84 0.71
CA ALA A 104 -9.00 -2.07 1.50
C ALA A 104 -9.01 -3.33 0.61
N VAL A 105 -9.87 -3.38 -0.41
CA VAL A 105 -9.89 -4.49 -1.38
C VAL A 105 -8.59 -4.55 -2.17
N TRP A 106 -8.02 -3.40 -2.55
CA TRP A 106 -6.72 -3.36 -3.22
C TRP A 106 -5.62 -3.89 -2.32
N ILE A 107 -5.55 -3.47 -1.05
CA ILE A 107 -4.53 -3.92 -0.08
C ILE A 107 -4.64 -5.44 0.10
N ARG A 108 -5.85 -5.97 0.29
CA ARG A 108 -6.07 -7.42 0.43
C ARG A 108 -5.56 -8.19 -0.79
N LYS A 109 -5.83 -7.70 -2.00
CA LYS A 109 -5.33 -8.32 -3.24
C LYS A 109 -3.80 -8.20 -3.35
N PHE A 110 -3.25 -7.02 -3.07
CA PHE A 110 -1.81 -6.77 -3.11
C PHE A 110 -1.04 -7.66 -2.14
N VAL A 111 -1.51 -7.79 -0.90
CA VAL A 111 -0.93 -8.69 0.11
C VAL A 111 -1.07 -10.16 -0.31
N GLY A 112 -2.18 -10.52 -0.98
CA GLY A 112 -2.35 -11.85 -1.57
C GLY A 112 -1.38 -12.14 -2.72
N ASP A 113 -1.15 -11.17 -3.61
CA ASP A 113 -0.26 -11.27 -4.77
C ASP A 113 1.25 -11.31 -4.40
N LEU A 114 1.59 -10.95 -3.16
CA LEU A 114 2.95 -11.08 -2.62
C LEU A 114 3.29 -12.51 -2.15
N GLY A 115 2.31 -13.42 -2.11
CA GLY A 115 2.41 -14.82 -1.72
C GLY A 115 2.78 -15.76 -2.86
#